data_AF-A0A7K1Y0R7-F1
#
_entry.id   AF-A0A7K1Y0R7-F1
#
_cell.length_a   1.000
_cell.length_b   1.000
_cell.length_c   1.000
_cell.angle_alpha   90.00
_cell.angle_beta   90.00
_cell.angle_gamma   90.00
#
_symmetry.space_group_name_H-M   'P 1'
#
loop_
_entity.id
_entity.type
_entity.pdbx_description
1 polymer ?
#
loop_
_entity_poly.entity_id
_entity_poly.type
_entity_poly.pdbx_seq_one_letter_code
_entity_poly.pdbx_strand_id
1 'polypeptide(L)'
;MKTIILLIILLPLTGFGQIQPKKSPAKRTPLEVNTPSLQDAVSFIDITATVNKISGMALDLGVEGVKKMHPEVLLQFIDTLVANDKNVAFRRLAAKYKPQIKEIYKDLKSFGESDGSFIYTEEDPIPFKFLNAGGLAFCQHGVFSKNTYNTLKLDANQRAKSVAEEIILPGLFKFRPVLAMTGVYNLVFIVSYQVKDFSSSSSVGKDYETLAIVISKETLKNYIDAKTTDGQVFKLASWYNVTKSSGGNVKKVILN
;
A
#
# COMPACT_ATOMS: atom_id res chain seq x y z
N MET A 1 -9.35 42.10 69.89
CA MET A 1 -10.22 40.90 69.68
C MET A 1 -11.03 41.15 68.42
N LYS A 2 -10.85 40.34 67.37
CA LYS A 2 -11.54 40.52 66.08
C LYS A 2 -12.75 39.57 66.03
N THR A 3 -13.94 40.14 66.00
CA THR A 3 -15.22 39.44 65.88
C THR A 3 -15.37 38.91 64.45
N ILE A 4 -15.50 37.59 64.30
CA ILE A 4 -15.81 36.93 63.03
C ILE A 4 -17.33 36.80 62.94
N ILE A 5 -17.94 37.47 61.98
CA ILE A 5 -19.36 37.34 61.63
C ILE A 5 -19.47 36.25 60.57
N LEU A 6 -20.05 35.10 60.93
CA LEU A 6 -20.30 33.98 60.05
C LEU A 6 -21.65 34.19 59.34
N LEU A 7 -21.62 34.59 58.07
CA LEU A 7 -22.82 34.77 57.25
C LEU A 7 -23.21 33.41 56.63
N ILE A 8 -24.24 32.78 57.16
CA ILE A 8 -24.81 31.54 56.61
C ILE A 8 -25.77 31.93 55.48
N ILE A 9 -25.37 31.70 54.23
CA ILE A 9 -26.22 31.86 53.05
C ILE A 9 -27.03 30.56 52.89
N LEU A 10 -28.33 30.62 53.19
CA LEU A 10 -29.30 29.59 52.85
C LEU A 10 -29.59 29.64 51.34
N LEU A 11 -29.14 28.63 50.62
CA LEU A 11 -29.51 28.39 49.22
C LEU A 11 -30.91 27.74 49.15
N PRO A 12 -31.81 28.20 48.27
CA PRO A 12 -33.06 27.52 48.02
C PRO A 12 -32.83 26.19 47.27
N LEU A 13 -33.22 25.09 47.92
CA LEU A 13 -33.42 23.78 47.32
C LEU A 13 -34.67 23.84 46.42
N THR A 14 -34.49 24.18 45.15
CA THR A 14 -35.54 24.02 44.13
C THR A 14 -34.98 23.28 42.93
N GLY A 15 -35.48 22.07 42.72
CA GLY A 15 -35.21 21.31 41.50
C GLY A 15 -35.26 19.80 41.70
N PHE A 16 -36.44 19.25 42.02
CA PHE A 16 -36.71 17.85 41.67
C PHE A 16 -36.75 17.77 40.14
N GLY A 17 -35.59 17.53 39.54
CA GLY A 17 -35.50 17.16 38.14
C GLY A 17 -36.23 15.84 37.95
N GLN A 18 -37.30 15.84 37.15
CA GLN A 18 -37.87 14.62 36.62
C GLN A 18 -36.74 13.84 35.93
N ILE A 19 -36.39 12.69 36.50
CA ILE A 19 -35.50 11.73 35.85
C ILE A 19 -36.26 11.24 34.63
N GLN A 20 -35.95 11.79 33.46
CA GLN A 20 -36.45 11.22 32.22
C GLN A 20 -35.95 9.77 32.14
N PRO A 21 -36.83 8.81 31.81
CA PRO A 21 -36.40 7.44 31.62
C PRO A 21 -35.30 7.43 30.57
N LYS A 22 -34.11 6.96 30.98
CA LYS A 22 -32.92 6.82 30.14
C LYS A 22 -33.38 6.08 28.89
N LYS A 23 -33.48 6.78 27.75
CA LYS A 23 -33.77 6.13 26.46
C LYS A 23 -32.77 4.99 26.33
N SER A 24 -33.30 3.76 26.28
CA SER A 24 -32.50 2.57 26.02
C SER A 24 -31.61 2.88 24.82
N PRO A 25 -30.28 2.65 24.91
CA PRO A 25 -29.38 2.99 23.82
C PRO A 25 -29.95 2.34 22.57
N ALA A 26 -30.26 3.17 21.56
CA ALA A 26 -30.74 2.70 20.29
C ALA A 26 -29.84 1.55 19.88
N LYS A 27 -30.43 0.36 19.72
CA LYS A 27 -29.74 -0.84 19.28
C LYS A 27 -29.09 -0.44 17.97
N ARG A 28 -27.79 -0.11 18.01
CA ARG A 28 -27.05 0.29 16.82
C ARG A 28 -27.21 -0.89 15.90
N THR A 29 -27.99 -0.71 14.84
CA THR A 29 -27.96 -1.63 13.71
C THR A 29 -26.48 -1.79 13.41
N PRO A 30 -25.94 -3.02 13.42
CA PRO A 30 -24.57 -3.23 12.96
C PRO A 30 -24.45 -2.45 11.67
N LEU A 31 -23.46 -1.56 11.58
CA LEU A 31 -23.07 -1.03 10.28
C LEU A 31 -22.90 -2.26 9.43
N GLU A 32 -23.79 -2.45 8.48
CA GLU A 32 -23.68 -3.50 7.49
C GLU A 32 -22.42 -3.11 6.73
N VAL A 33 -21.29 -3.65 7.18
CA VAL A 33 -20.02 -3.49 6.51
C VAL A 33 -20.23 -4.30 5.25
N ASN A 34 -20.67 -3.63 4.19
CA ASN A 34 -20.62 -4.13 2.83
C ASN A 34 -19.31 -4.89 2.72
N THR A 35 -19.41 -6.21 2.49
CA THR A 35 -18.27 -7.11 2.44
C THR A 35 -17.24 -6.44 1.54
N PRO A 36 -16.06 -6.05 2.07
CA PRO A 36 -15.18 -5.15 1.34
C PRO A 36 -14.76 -5.84 0.03
N SER A 37 -15.06 -5.26 -1.13
CA SER A 37 -14.82 -5.96 -2.40
C SER A 37 -13.35 -5.85 -2.79
N LEU A 38 -12.79 -6.92 -3.34
CA LEU A 38 -11.46 -6.97 -3.94
C LEU A 38 -11.31 -5.99 -5.13
N GLN A 39 -12.42 -5.41 -5.59
CA GLN A 39 -12.50 -4.51 -6.73
C GLN A 39 -11.74 -3.20 -6.50
N ASP A 40 -11.77 -2.64 -5.30
CA ASP A 40 -11.06 -1.39 -4.98
C ASP A 40 -9.54 -1.57 -5.16
N ALA A 41 -9.00 -2.70 -4.73
CA ALA A 41 -7.60 -3.04 -4.93
C ALA A 41 -7.26 -3.22 -6.41
N VAL A 42 -8.13 -3.89 -7.18
CA VAL A 42 -7.95 -4.07 -8.62
C VAL A 42 -7.93 -2.73 -9.34
N SER A 43 -8.88 -1.84 -9.04
CA SER A 43 -8.92 -0.49 -9.61
C SER A 43 -7.68 0.33 -9.25
N PHE A 44 -7.19 0.23 -8.00
CA PHE A 44 -5.95 0.90 -7.61
C PHE A 44 -4.72 0.35 -8.36
N ILE A 45 -4.62 -0.97 -8.53
CA ILE A 45 -3.53 -1.60 -9.30
C ILE A 45 -3.57 -1.13 -10.76
N ASP A 46 -4.76 -0.96 -11.35
CA ASP A 46 -4.95 -0.50 -12.73
C ASP A 46 -4.44 0.93 -12.95
N ILE A 47 -4.84 1.83 -12.05
CA ILE A 47 -4.37 3.22 -12.03
C ILE A 47 -2.84 3.25 -11.82
N THR A 48 -2.34 2.49 -10.84
CA THR A 48 -0.91 2.45 -10.52
C THR A 48 -0.08 1.92 -11.67
N ALA A 49 -0.55 0.87 -12.37
CA ALA A 49 0.14 0.33 -13.53
C ALA A 49 0.22 1.34 -14.68
N THR A 50 -0.87 2.09 -14.90
CA THR A 50 -0.93 3.15 -15.91
C THR A 50 0.07 4.27 -15.57
N VAL A 51 0.07 4.75 -14.33
CA VAL A 51 1.01 5.77 -13.85
C VAL A 51 2.44 5.28 -13.95
N ASN A 52 2.73 4.05 -13.55
CA ASN A 52 4.08 3.49 -13.60
C ASN A 52 4.58 3.31 -15.04
N LYS A 53 3.71 2.92 -15.97
CA LYS A 53 4.06 2.85 -17.40
C LYS A 53 4.45 4.22 -17.93
N ILE A 54 3.61 5.24 -17.70
CA ILE A 54 3.88 6.62 -18.13
C ILE A 54 5.17 7.13 -17.47
N SER A 55 5.34 6.87 -16.18
CA SER A 55 6.49 7.32 -15.40
C SER A 55 7.79 6.64 -15.82
N GLY A 56 7.76 5.33 -16.12
CA GLY A 56 8.90 4.59 -16.67
C GLY A 56 9.33 5.15 -18.03
N MET A 57 8.36 5.41 -18.92
CA MET A 57 8.62 6.04 -20.21
C MET A 57 9.20 7.46 -20.04
N ALA A 58 8.62 8.25 -19.14
CA ALA A 58 9.08 9.59 -18.81
C ALA A 58 10.52 9.59 -18.27
N LEU A 59 10.87 8.66 -17.38
CA LEU A 59 12.24 8.51 -16.86
C LEU A 59 13.24 8.14 -17.95
N ASP A 60 12.89 7.20 -18.84
CA ASP A 60 13.73 6.83 -19.99
C ASP A 60 13.96 8.03 -20.93
N LEU A 61 12.97 8.92 -21.06
CA LEU A 61 13.02 10.11 -21.90
C LEU A 61 13.58 11.35 -21.20
N GLY A 62 13.89 11.26 -19.90
CA GLY A 62 14.36 12.41 -19.10
C GLY A 62 13.31 13.52 -18.95
N VAL A 63 12.01 13.17 -18.99
CA VAL A 63 10.91 14.14 -18.86
C VAL A 63 10.87 14.71 -17.44
N GLU A 64 10.75 16.03 -17.34
CA GLU A 64 10.61 16.73 -16.06
C GLU A 64 9.34 16.30 -15.31
N GLY A 65 9.44 16.18 -13.98
CA GLY A 65 8.28 15.89 -13.09
C GLY A 65 8.15 14.44 -12.62
N VAL A 66 8.88 13.49 -13.23
CA VAL A 66 9.01 12.12 -12.70
C VAL A 66 10.37 11.97 -12.04
N LYS A 67 10.37 11.58 -10.76
CA LYS A 67 11.58 11.56 -9.95
C LYS A 67 11.73 10.22 -9.24
N LYS A 68 12.98 9.89 -8.91
CA LYS A 68 13.31 8.79 -8.01
C LYS A 68 13.43 9.33 -6.59
N MET A 69 12.78 8.69 -5.64
CA MET A 69 12.92 8.96 -4.20
C MET A 69 13.66 7.79 -3.55
N HIS A 70 14.81 8.08 -2.94
CA HIS A 70 15.49 7.09 -2.13
C HIS A 70 14.78 6.93 -0.76
N PRO A 71 14.82 5.75 -0.14
CA PRO A 71 14.14 5.49 1.14
C PRO A 71 14.58 6.44 2.26
N GLU A 72 15.84 6.85 2.30
CA GLU A 72 16.37 7.81 3.29
C GLU A 72 15.73 9.18 3.15
N VAL A 73 15.47 9.62 1.92
CA VAL A 73 14.76 10.86 1.62
C VAL A 73 13.30 10.71 2.05
N LEU A 74 12.64 9.60 1.68
CA LEU A 74 11.26 9.35 2.09
C LEU A 74 11.11 9.41 3.62
N LEU A 75 12.01 8.80 4.38
CA LEU A 75 11.99 8.82 5.85
C LEU A 75 12.06 10.23 6.44
N GLN A 76 12.85 11.11 5.84
CA GLN A 76 12.99 12.50 6.27
C GLN A 76 11.70 13.29 6.00
N PHE A 77 11.04 13.01 4.87
CA PHE A 77 9.86 13.76 4.44
C PHE A 77 8.53 13.10 4.80
N ILE A 78 8.51 11.87 5.31
CA ILE A 78 7.27 11.11 5.54
C ILE A 78 6.29 11.86 6.44
N ASP A 79 6.81 12.58 7.44
CA ASP A 79 5.98 13.34 8.37
C ASP A 79 5.31 14.53 7.67
N THR A 80 6.06 15.24 6.83
CA THR A 80 5.57 16.35 6.02
C THR A 80 4.60 15.89 4.94
N LEU A 81 4.96 14.83 4.21
CA LEU A 81 4.13 14.27 3.14
C LEU A 81 2.79 13.77 3.67
N VAL A 82 2.80 13.03 4.79
CA VAL A 82 1.58 12.56 5.45
C VAL A 82 0.75 13.71 6.00
N ALA A 83 1.37 14.75 6.56
CA ALA A 83 0.63 15.91 7.08
C ALA A 83 -0.07 16.71 5.96
N ASN A 84 0.55 16.79 4.79
CA ASN A 84 0.10 17.61 3.67
C ASN A 84 -0.78 16.87 2.64
N ASP A 85 -0.90 15.54 2.72
CA ASP A 85 -1.75 14.77 1.81
C ASP A 85 -3.21 15.24 1.92
N LYS A 86 -3.91 15.48 0.81
CA LYS A 86 -5.27 16.04 0.81
C LYS A 86 -6.31 15.05 1.36
N ASN A 87 -6.05 13.75 1.31
CA ASN A 87 -6.95 12.69 1.75
C ASN A 87 -6.92 12.49 3.28
N VAL A 88 -7.95 12.98 3.95
CA VAL A 88 -8.11 12.92 5.43
C VAL A 88 -8.05 11.49 5.96
N ALA A 89 -8.64 10.51 5.26
CA ALA A 89 -8.68 9.12 5.71
C ALA A 89 -7.28 8.50 5.65
N PHE A 90 -6.56 8.74 4.55
CA PHE A 90 -5.16 8.33 4.41
C PHE A 90 -4.29 8.96 5.51
N ARG A 91 -4.39 10.28 5.74
CA ARG A 91 -3.61 10.97 6.79
C ARG A 91 -3.79 10.32 8.16
N ARG A 92 -5.03 10.00 8.54
CA ARG A 92 -5.34 9.36 9.83
C ARG A 92 -4.69 7.98 9.94
N LEU A 93 -4.77 7.16 8.89
CA LEU A 93 -4.18 5.82 8.89
C LEU A 93 -2.65 5.87 8.88
N ALA A 94 -2.07 6.72 8.05
CA ALA A 94 -0.63 6.94 7.98
C ALA A 94 -0.07 7.46 9.31
N ALA A 95 -0.77 8.40 9.97
CA ALA A 95 -0.40 8.85 11.31
C ALA A 95 -0.51 7.72 12.35
N LYS A 96 -1.57 6.91 12.30
CA LYS A 96 -1.78 5.77 13.20
C LYS A 96 -0.65 4.73 13.10
N TYR A 97 -0.23 4.36 11.88
CA TYR A 97 0.77 3.32 11.64
C TYR A 97 2.16 3.86 11.33
N LYS A 98 2.41 5.14 11.58
CA LYS A 98 3.68 5.83 11.30
C LYS A 98 4.91 5.06 11.83
N PRO A 99 4.93 4.51 13.06
CA PRO A 99 6.08 3.75 13.54
C PRO A 99 6.40 2.53 12.66
N GLN A 100 5.39 1.76 12.26
CA GLN A 100 5.56 0.59 11.40
C GLN A 100 5.99 0.99 9.98
N ILE A 101 5.45 2.10 9.47
CA ILE A 101 5.83 2.61 8.15
C ILE A 101 7.30 3.08 8.16
N LYS A 102 7.72 3.83 9.20
CA LYS A 102 9.13 4.22 9.35
C LYS A 102 10.04 2.99 9.46
N GLU A 103 9.63 1.96 10.18
CA GLU A 103 10.40 0.72 10.30
C GLU A 103 10.57 -0.01 8.96
N ILE A 104 9.56 -0.01 8.09
CA ILE A 104 9.66 -0.60 6.74
C ILE A 104 10.76 0.10 5.92
N TYR A 105 10.86 1.43 6.01
CA TYR A 105 11.77 2.21 5.18
C TYR A 105 13.16 2.43 5.81
N LYS A 106 13.31 2.28 7.13
CA LYS A 106 14.53 2.60 7.90
C LYS A 106 15.81 2.02 7.31
N ASP A 107 15.78 0.74 6.96
CA ASP A 107 16.93 -0.01 6.43
C ASP A 107 16.64 -0.61 5.04
N LEU A 108 15.73 0.03 4.31
CA LEU A 108 15.36 -0.41 2.99
C LEU A 108 16.45 0.02 2.00
N LYS A 109 17.34 -0.91 1.66
CA LYS A 109 18.29 -0.75 0.54
C LYS A 109 17.68 -1.16 -0.80
N SER A 110 16.79 -2.14 -0.76
CA SER A 110 16.11 -2.72 -1.91
C SER A 110 14.90 -3.56 -1.50
N PHE A 111 13.96 -3.77 -2.42
CA PHE A 111 13.00 -4.88 -2.35
C PHE A 111 13.51 -6.01 -3.26
N GLY A 112 14.43 -6.84 -2.78
CA GLY A 112 15.09 -7.83 -3.63
C GLY A 112 16.14 -7.18 -4.54
N GLU A 113 16.03 -7.37 -5.86
CA GLU A 113 17.01 -6.83 -6.82
C GLU A 113 16.81 -5.35 -7.23
N SER A 114 15.70 -4.71 -6.84
CA SER A 114 15.44 -3.30 -7.17
C SER A 114 16.45 -2.37 -6.48
N ASP A 115 16.73 -1.19 -7.06
CA ASP A 115 17.68 -0.22 -6.49
C ASP A 115 17.16 0.49 -5.21
N GLY A 116 16.02 0.03 -4.69
CA GLY A 116 15.35 0.59 -3.51
C GLY A 116 14.70 1.95 -3.75
N SER A 117 14.88 2.55 -4.94
CA SER A 117 14.28 3.83 -5.27
C SER A 117 12.81 3.66 -5.66
N PHE A 118 12.02 4.67 -5.29
CA PHE A 118 10.62 4.77 -5.66
C PHE A 118 10.44 5.75 -6.78
N ILE A 119 9.70 5.36 -7.80
CA ILE A 119 9.16 6.31 -8.77
C ILE A 119 7.97 7.01 -8.12
N TYR A 120 7.97 8.33 -8.17
CA TYR A 120 6.86 9.15 -7.71
C TYR A 120 6.63 10.32 -8.66
N THR A 121 5.42 10.86 -8.58
CA THR A 121 5.00 12.08 -9.27
C THR A 121 4.64 13.14 -8.24
N GLU A 122 4.53 14.41 -8.65
CA GLU A 122 4.05 15.47 -7.74
C GLU A 122 2.61 15.23 -7.27
N GLU A 123 1.81 14.54 -8.08
CA GLU A 123 0.43 14.18 -7.75
C GLU A 123 0.33 12.98 -6.79
N ASP A 124 1.32 12.08 -6.83
CA ASP A 124 1.41 10.94 -5.92
C ASP A 124 2.82 10.77 -5.33
N PRO A 125 3.21 11.62 -4.35
CA PRO A 125 4.57 11.68 -3.85
C PRO A 125 4.88 10.62 -2.79
N ILE A 126 3.89 9.82 -2.38
CA ILE A 126 4.02 8.85 -1.30
C ILE A 126 3.91 7.45 -1.89
N PRO A 127 4.96 6.61 -1.83
CA PRO A 127 4.97 5.29 -2.46
C PRO A 127 4.18 4.24 -1.65
N PHE A 128 3.28 4.66 -0.77
CA PHE A 128 2.39 3.77 -0.04
C PHE A 128 1.01 4.38 0.16
N LYS A 129 -0.01 3.52 0.22
CA LYS A 129 -1.40 3.89 0.50
C LYS A 129 -2.07 2.87 1.41
N PHE A 130 -3.24 3.25 1.91
CA PHE A 130 -4.18 2.32 2.50
C PHE A 130 -5.38 2.20 1.57
N LEU A 131 -5.79 0.98 1.29
CA LEU A 131 -6.90 0.69 0.39
C LEU A 131 -7.73 -0.46 0.92
N ASN A 132 -8.84 -0.74 0.24
CA ASN A 132 -9.67 -1.89 0.53
C ASN A 132 -9.35 -3.05 -0.42
N ALA A 133 -9.04 -4.22 0.12
CA ALA A 133 -8.73 -5.44 -0.64
C ALA A 133 -9.34 -6.68 0.04
N GLY A 134 -10.66 -6.73 0.22
CA GLY A 134 -11.26 -7.73 1.12
C GLY A 134 -11.11 -7.37 2.61
N GLY A 135 -10.85 -6.09 2.89
CA GLY A 135 -10.47 -5.55 4.19
C GLY A 135 -9.42 -4.46 4.02
N LEU A 136 -9.16 -3.69 5.10
CA LEU A 136 -8.12 -2.68 5.07
C LEU A 136 -6.76 -3.32 4.74
N ALA A 137 -6.10 -2.81 3.72
CA ALA A 137 -4.79 -3.26 3.26
C ALA A 137 -3.76 -2.13 3.33
N PHE A 138 -2.52 -2.50 3.66
CA PHE A 138 -1.36 -1.64 3.43
C PHE A 138 -0.85 -1.91 2.02
N CYS A 139 -0.70 -0.88 1.21
CA CYS A 139 -0.26 -1.00 -0.18
C CYS A 139 1.10 -0.32 -0.36
N GLN A 140 2.11 -1.08 -0.77
CA GLN A 140 3.38 -0.56 -1.30
C GLN A 140 3.30 -0.46 -2.82
N HIS A 141 3.60 0.70 -3.38
CA HIS A 141 3.73 0.93 -4.82
C HIS A 141 4.98 1.76 -5.14
N GLY A 142 5.12 2.19 -6.41
CA GLY A 142 6.27 2.97 -6.86
C GLY A 142 7.58 2.18 -6.97
N VAL A 143 7.58 0.86 -6.70
CA VAL A 143 8.77 0.01 -6.81
C VAL A 143 8.98 -0.38 -8.27
N PHE A 144 10.20 -0.14 -8.75
CA PHE A 144 10.59 -0.44 -10.12
C PHE A 144 11.74 -1.44 -10.17
N SER A 145 11.57 -2.48 -10.97
CA SER A 145 12.64 -3.41 -11.29
C SER A 145 13.64 -2.76 -12.23
N LYS A 146 14.93 -3.00 -11.98
CA LYS A 146 16.01 -2.70 -12.93
C LYS A 146 16.07 -3.70 -14.09
N ASN A 147 15.41 -4.85 -13.97
CA ASN A 147 15.51 -5.95 -14.93
C ASN A 147 14.63 -5.64 -16.15
N THR A 148 15.20 -5.85 -17.34
CA THR A 148 14.49 -5.75 -18.62
C THR A 148 14.25 -7.15 -19.17
N TYR A 149 12.99 -7.54 -19.31
CA TYR A 149 12.64 -8.88 -19.75
C TYR A 149 12.38 -8.95 -21.25
N ASN A 150 12.85 -10.04 -21.89
CA ASN A 150 12.74 -10.23 -23.34
C ASN A 150 11.37 -10.79 -23.75
N THR A 151 10.57 -10.00 -24.47
CA THR A 151 9.22 -10.39 -24.89
C THR A 151 9.17 -11.43 -26.02
N LEU A 152 10.29 -11.70 -26.70
CA LEU A 152 10.39 -12.77 -27.70
C LEU A 152 10.61 -14.14 -27.07
N LYS A 153 11.33 -14.18 -25.95
CA LYS A 153 11.76 -15.44 -25.30
C LYS A 153 10.82 -15.87 -24.18
N LEU A 154 10.25 -14.90 -23.48
CA LEU A 154 9.40 -15.13 -22.32
C LEU A 154 8.00 -14.62 -22.63
N ASP A 155 6.98 -15.39 -22.31
CA ASP A 155 5.61 -14.91 -22.29
C ASP A 155 5.34 -14.03 -21.04
N ALA A 156 4.15 -13.42 -20.98
CA ALA A 156 3.77 -12.54 -19.88
C ALA A 156 3.79 -13.22 -18.49
N ASN A 157 3.40 -14.49 -18.41
CA ASN A 157 3.36 -15.22 -17.15
C ASN A 157 4.76 -15.61 -16.69
N GLN A 158 5.64 -16.00 -17.62
CA GLN A 158 7.04 -16.30 -17.33
C GLN A 158 7.80 -15.05 -16.83
N ARG A 159 7.57 -13.89 -17.46
CA ARG A 159 8.11 -12.62 -16.97
C ARG A 159 7.59 -12.26 -15.59
N ALA A 160 6.27 -12.36 -15.38
CA ALA A 160 5.67 -12.11 -14.07
C ALA A 160 6.21 -13.05 -12.99
N LYS A 161 6.37 -14.34 -13.30
CA LYS A 161 6.95 -15.31 -12.37
C LYS A 161 8.38 -14.92 -11.99
N SER A 162 9.20 -14.52 -12.96
CA SER A 162 10.58 -14.05 -12.70
C SER A 162 10.59 -12.85 -11.74
N VAL A 163 9.72 -11.86 -11.98
CA VAL A 163 9.55 -10.69 -11.08
C VAL A 163 9.08 -11.11 -9.68
N ALA A 164 8.19 -12.09 -9.61
CA ALA A 164 7.72 -12.60 -8.33
C ALA A 164 8.86 -13.22 -7.51
N GLU A 165 9.66 -14.08 -8.14
CA GLU A 165 10.75 -14.83 -7.51
C GLU A 165 11.96 -13.94 -7.17
N GLU A 166 12.32 -13.00 -8.04
CA GLU A 166 13.51 -12.15 -7.87
C GLU A 166 13.28 -10.94 -6.96
N ILE A 167 12.03 -10.45 -6.86
CA ILE A 167 11.73 -9.15 -6.25
C ILE A 167 10.64 -9.27 -5.18
N ILE A 168 9.45 -9.73 -5.57
CA ILE A 168 8.30 -9.67 -4.66
C ILE A 168 8.50 -10.59 -3.46
N LEU A 169 8.79 -11.87 -3.69
CA LEU A 169 8.94 -12.87 -2.64
C LEU A 169 10.08 -12.52 -1.67
N PRO A 170 11.32 -12.22 -2.12
CA PRO A 170 12.38 -11.72 -1.23
C PRO A 170 12.01 -10.41 -0.52
N GLY A 171 11.25 -9.53 -1.18
CA GLY A 171 10.77 -8.28 -0.62
C GLY A 171 9.76 -8.44 0.52
N LEU A 172 9.01 -9.55 0.59
CA LEU A 172 7.97 -9.77 1.60
C LEU A 172 8.52 -9.70 3.04
N PHE A 173 9.78 -10.09 3.26
CA PHE A 173 10.42 -10.01 4.58
C PHE A 173 10.51 -8.57 5.13
N LYS A 174 10.58 -7.56 4.25
CA LYS A 174 10.61 -6.14 4.64
C LYS A 174 9.29 -5.66 5.24
N PHE A 175 8.20 -6.39 5.02
CA PHE A 175 6.87 -6.06 5.54
C PHE A 175 6.55 -6.72 6.88
N ARG A 176 7.53 -7.27 7.61
CA ARG A 176 7.33 -7.72 9.00
C ARG A 176 6.62 -6.68 9.88
N PRO A 177 6.89 -5.35 9.78
CA PRO A 177 6.18 -4.34 10.57
C PRO A 177 4.66 -4.27 10.30
N VAL A 178 4.19 -4.68 9.11
CA VAL A 178 2.74 -4.75 8.79
C VAL A 178 2.02 -5.74 9.69
N LEU A 179 2.73 -6.76 10.20
CA LEU A 179 2.19 -7.73 11.15
C LEU A 179 1.77 -7.07 12.49
N ALA A 180 2.30 -5.89 12.83
CA ALA A 180 1.90 -5.12 14.01
C ALA A 180 0.77 -4.11 13.73
N MET A 181 0.38 -3.86 12.48
CA MET A 181 -0.69 -2.91 12.15
C MET A 181 -2.08 -3.52 12.46
N THR A 182 -2.69 -3.09 13.57
CA THR A 182 -3.98 -3.61 14.03
C THR A 182 -5.16 -3.16 13.16
N GLY A 183 -5.91 -4.11 12.60
CA GLY A 183 -7.02 -3.84 11.68
C GLY A 183 -6.61 -3.76 10.21
N VAL A 184 -5.32 -3.91 9.89
CA VAL A 184 -4.84 -4.21 8.53
C VAL A 184 -4.84 -5.72 8.34
N TYR A 185 -5.55 -6.19 7.31
CA TYR A 185 -5.76 -7.62 7.01
C TYR A 185 -4.91 -8.13 5.86
N ASN A 186 -4.57 -7.25 4.91
CA ASN A 186 -3.84 -7.63 3.71
C ASN A 186 -2.64 -6.70 3.48
N LEU A 187 -1.64 -7.22 2.78
CA LEU A 187 -0.58 -6.45 2.14
C LEU A 187 -0.84 -6.48 0.63
N VAL A 188 -0.75 -5.33 0.00
CA VAL A 188 -0.64 -5.20 -1.46
C VAL A 188 0.78 -4.74 -1.78
N PHE A 189 1.47 -5.43 -2.66
CA PHE A 189 2.80 -5.04 -3.11
C PHE A 189 2.86 -5.03 -4.63
N ILE A 190 3.12 -3.86 -5.19
CA ILE A 190 3.10 -3.57 -6.63
C ILE A 190 4.52 -3.28 -7.12
N VAL A 191 4.95 -4.03 -8.12
CA VAL A 191 6.25 -3.88 -8.77
C VAL A 191 6.03 -3.70 -10.27
N SER A 192 6.61 -2.64 -10.84
CA SER A 192 6.65 -2.44 -12.29
C SER A 192 8.04 -2.77 -12.83
N TYR A 193 8.10 -3.22 -14.08
CA TYR A 193 9.33 -3.69 -14.70
C TYR A 193 9.32 -3.43 -16.20
N GLN A 194 10.52 -3.32 -16.79
CA GLN A 194 10.68 -3.06 -18.20
C GLN A 194 10.59 -4.35 -19.01
N VAL A 195 9.97 -4.26 -20.18
CA VAL A 195 9.95 -5.33 -21.18
C VAL A 195 10.44 -4.78 -22.52
N LYS A 196 11.13 -5.63 -23.28
CA LYS A 196 11.65 -5.24 -24.59
C LYS A 196 11.63 -6.40 -25.58
N ASP A 197 11.27 -6.08 -26.81
CA ASP A 197 11.54 -6.93 -27.97
C ASP A 197 12.98 -6.67 -28.46
N PHE A 198 13.85 -7.67 -28.26
CA PHE A 198 15.28 -7.57 -28.63
C PHE A 198 15.57 -7.93 -30.09
N SER A 199 14.58 -8.27 -30.93
CA SER A 199 14.79 -8.38 -32.38
C SER A 199 14.85 -7.01 -33.06
N SER A 200 14.20 -6.00 -32.47
CA SER A 200 14.25 -4.63 -32.96
C SER A 200 15.47 -3.89 -32.40
N SER A 201 16.27 -3.30 -33.28
CA SER A 201 17.38 -2.41 -32.90
C SER A 201 16.88 -1.04 -32.42
N SER A 202 15.59 -0.75 -32.54
CA SER A 202 15.01 0.52 -32.13
C SER A 202 14.81 0.60 -30.60
N SER A 203 15.04 1.79 -30.04
CA SER A 203 14.67 2.14 -28.67
C SER A 203 13.16 2.15 -28.44
N VAL A 204 12.38 2.20 -29.54
CA VAL A 204 10.90 2.20 -29.58
C VAL A 204 10.28 0.87 -29.08
N GLY A 205 11.09 -0.17 -28.90
CA GLY A 205 10.64 -1.48 -28.41
C GLY A 205 10.54 -1.64 -26.88
N LYS A 206 10.80 -0.60 -26.08
CA LYS A 206 10.66 -0.63 -24.62
C LYS A 206 9.21 -0.37 -24.21
N ASP A 207 8.67 -1.22 -23.34
CA ASP A 207 7.38 -1.02 -22.68
C ASP A 207 7.51 -1.40 -21.20
N TYR A 208 6.44 -1.21 -20.43
CA TYR A 208 6.38 -1.49 -19.02
C TYR A 208 5.20 -2.37 -18.69
N GLU A 209 5.43 -3.31 -17.78
CA GLU A 209 4.41 -4.18 -17.21
C GLU A 209 4.43 -4.03 -15.68
N THR A 210 3.34 -4.45 -15.05
CA THR A 210 3.19 -4.37 -13.59
C THR A 210 2.68 -5.68 -13.05
N LEU A 211 3.32 -6.16 -11.97
CA LEU A 211 2.86 -7.29 -11.19
C LEU A 211 2.52 -6.81 -9.78
N ALA A 212 1.35 -7.21 -9.30
CA ALA A 212 0.92 -6.99 -7.94
C ALA A 212 0.58 -8.30 -7.25
N ILE A 213 0.95 -8.39 -5.98
CA ILE A 213 0.50 -9.44 -5.06
C ILE A 213 -0.46 -8.83 -4.04
N VAL A 214 -1.56 -9.52 -3.77
CA VAL A 214 -2.42 -9.30 -2.60
C VAL A 214 -2.30 -10.53 -1.71
N ILE A 215 -1.70 -10.36 -0.55
CA ILE A 215 -1.40 -11.44 0.40
C ILE A 215 -2.02 -11.12 1.77
N SER A 216 -2.70 -12.11 2.36
CA SER A 216 -3.25 -11.95 3.71
C SER A 216 -2.13 -11.82 4.73
N LYS A 217 -2.41 -11.12 5.83
CA LYS A 217 -1.48 -10.96 6.95
C LYS A 217 -1.08 -12.30 7.57
N GLU A 218 -1.98 -13.29 7.55
CA GLU A 218 -1.69 -14.65 7.99
C GLU A 218 -0.68 -15.36 7.08
N THR A 219 -0.93 -15.35 5.76
CA THR A 219 -0.01 -15.96 4.78
C THR A 219 1.35 -15.25 4.81
N LEU A 220 1.36 -13.91 4.90
CA LEU A 220 2.59 -13.13 5.05
C LEU A 220 3.37 -13.52 6.31
N LYS A 221 2.68 -13.64 7.45
CA LYS A 221 3.30 -14.08 8.70
C LYS A 221 3.93 -15.47 8.56
N ASN A 222 3.18 -16.43 8.00
CA ASN A 222 3.67 -17.79 7.83
C ASN A 222 4.87 -17.86 6.88
N TYR A 223 4.87 -17.04 5.82
CA TYR A 223 6.01 -16.93 4.92
C TYR A 223 7.25 -16.34 5.61
N ILE A 224 7.09 -15.22 6.31
CA ILE A 224 8.16 -14.53 7.06
C ILE A 224 8.76 -15.42 8.16
N ASP A 225 7.95 -16.27 8.78
CA ASP A 225 8.36 -17.23 9.81
C ASP A 225 8.83 -18.58 9.21
N ALA A 226 9.05 -18.65 7.89
CA ALA A 226 9.51 -19.83 7.15
C ALA A 226 8.63 -21.09 7.31
N LYS A 227 7.32 -20.90 7.55
CA LYS A 227 6.31 -21.99 7.64
C LYS A 227 5.64 -22.29 6.31
N THR A 228 5.81 -21.40 5.34
CA THR A 228 5.23 -21.49 4.00
C THR A 228 6.35 -21.32 2.98
N THR A 229 6.36 -22.17 1.95
CA THR A 229 7.30 -22.10 0.81
C THR A 229 6.83 -21.10 -0.25
N ASP A 230 7.73 -20.69 -1.14
CA ASP A 230 7.40 -19.84 -2.30
C ASP A 230 6.23 -20.41 -3.12
N GLY A 231 6.28 -21.71 -3.42
CA GLY A 231 5.23 -22.44 -4.14
C GLY A 231 3.86 -22.41 -3.45
N GLN A 232 3.83 -22.31 -2.11
CA GLN A 232 2.59 -22.14 -1.36
C GLN A 232 2.12 -20.68 -1.36
N VAL A 233 3.03 -19.69 -1.33
CA VAL A 233 2.66 -18.27 -1.48
C VAL A 233 2.00 -18.02 -2.84
N PHE A 234 2.54 -18.62 -3.91
CA PHE A 234 1.94 -18.53 -5.24
C PHE A 234 0.47 -18.98 -5.28
N LYS A 235 0.13 -20.01 -4.50
CA LYS A 235 -1.23 -20.57 -4.42
C LYS A 235 -2.15 -19.79 -3.46
N LEU A 236 -1.61 -19.29 -2.36
CA LEU A 236 -2.39 -18.67 -1.28
C LEU A 236 -2.62 -17.16 -1.47
N ALA A 237 -1.78 -16.49 -2.26
CA ALA A 237 -1.93 -15.09 -2.59
C ALA A 237 -2.73 -14.88 -3.89
N SER A 238 -3.27 -13.67 -4.08
CA SER A 238 -3.85 -13.27 -5.36
C SER A 238 -2.86 -12.44 -6.15
N TRP A 239 -2.61 -12.83 -7.40
CA TRP A 239 -1.66 -12.17 -8.28
C TRP A 239 -2.37 -11.45 -9.41
N TYR A 240 -1.89 -10.26 -9.74
CA TYR A 240 -2.48 -9.39 -10.74
C TYR A 240 -1.41 -8.84 -11.66
N ASN A 241 -1.64 -8.91 -12.97
CA ASN A 241 -0.71 -8.39 -13.97
C ASN A 241 -1.43 -7.37 -14.87
N VAL A 242 -0.71 -6.29 -15.20
CA VAL A 242 -1.04 -5.37 -16.30
C VAL A 242 0.07 -5.46 -17.35
N THR A 243 -0.30 -5.89 -18.56
CA THR A 243 0.63 -6.05 -19.69
C THR A 243 0.26 -5.13 -20.85
N LYS A 244 1.17 -5.00 -21.82
CA LYS A 244 0.85 -4.39 -23.11
C LYS A 244 -0.37 -5.05 -23.78
N SER A 245 -0.43 -6.38 -23.76
CA SER A 245 -1.51 -7.15 -24.39
C SER A 245 -2.85 -7.06 -23.66
N SER A 246 -2.90 -6.57 -22.42
CA SER A 246 -4.16 -6.32 -21.72
C SER A 246 -4.77 -4.96 -22.04
N GLY A 247 -4.12 -4.14 -22.86
CA GLY A 247 -4.60 -2.78 -23.17
C GLY A 247 -4.65 -1.88 -21.94
N GLY A 248 -3.80 -2.15 -20.95
CA GLY A 248 -3.79 -1.43 -19.68
C GLY A 248 -4.67 -2.05 -18.59
N ASN A 249 -5.53 -3.03 -18.91
CA ASN A 249 -6.43 -3.61 -17.92
C ASN A 249 -5.71 -4.59 -16.97
N VAL A 250 -6.05 -4.52 -15.68
CA VAL A 250 -5.65 -5.53 -14.68
C VAL A 250 -6.28 -6.90 -14.95
N LYS A 251 -5.44 -7.93 -14.97
CA LYS A 251 -5.86 -9.34 -15.05
C LYS A 251 -5.36 -10.10 -13.83
N LYS A 252 -6.23 -10.93 -13.23
CA LYS A 252 -5.79 -11.92 -12.26
C LYS A 252 -4.98 -13.00 -12.99
N VAL A 253 -3.84 -13.38 -12.44
CA VAL A 253 -2.94 -14.39 -13.02
C VAL A 253 -2.69 -15.53 -12.05
N ILE A 254 -2.37 -16.70 -12.60
CA ILE A 254 -1.92 -17.87 -11.84
C ILE A 254 -0.45 -18.07 -12.18
N LEU A 255 0.40 -17.94 -11.17
CA LEU A 255 1.84 -18.20 -11.28
C LEU A 255 2.08 -19.60 -10.72
N ASN A 256 2.42 -20.56 -11.59
CA ASN A 256 2.75 -21.95 -11.23
C ASN A 256 4.25 -22.16 -11.37
#